data_AF-A0A836VSZ1-F1
#
_entry.id   AF-A0A836VSZ1-F1
#
_cell.length_a   1.000
_cell.length_b   1.000
_cell.length_c   1.000
_cell.angle_alpha   90.00
_cell.angle_beta   90.00
_cell.angle_gamma   90.00
#
_symmetry.space_group_name_H-M   'P 1'
#
loop_
_entity.id
_entity.type
_entity.pdbx_description
1 polymer ?
#
loop_
_entity_poly.entity_id
_entity_poly.type
_entity_poly.pdbx_seq_one_letter_code
_entity_poly.pdbx_strand_id
1 'polypeptide(L)'
;MQRTAIVLIVVVCAAAAVGAVATFLLAGRAEQADSLATQATLDEPELALPTEPSGASAAKVSNTGCPIQLVDVIEETGIDFVNFSGMSPEKLYPSANNTGVALIDYDQDNHLDVFFGNGELLLPGGEDPPTQFWRSLGDGRFENVTEPSGLKIHGFTFGLGVGDYNNDGFPDLYVARYGDYIMMRNNGDGTFSDVTAEAAVGDDHWANSVAFLDYDYDGVLDLYVTNYGDWNLQWHRNHVCGEGNPFVKLFCTPKIVPVVPNLFYRGLGDGRFKNVIKELGLQRPDSRSTSVVAVDLNLDGLIDLYVTNDLEPNFTFINVGDG
;
A
#
# COMPACT_ATOMS: atom_id res chain seq x y z
N MET A 1 31.31 22.46 7.27
CA MET A 1 30.48 21.83 6.22
C MET A 1 29.45 20.96 6.93
N GLN A 2 28.25 21.49 7.16
CA GLN A 2 27.13 20.67 7.66
C GLN A 2 26.60 19.87 6.48
N ARG A 3 26.65 18.54 6.58
CA ARG A 3 25.99 17.64 5.64
C ARG A 3 24.51 17.62 6.02
N THR A 4 23.66 18.20 5.18
CA THR A 4 22.21 18.05 5.31
C THR A 4 21.88 16.65 4.79
N ALA A 5 21.46 15.75 5.68
CA ALA A 5 20.89 14.47 5.28
C ALA A 5 19.42 14.73 4.93
N ILE A 6 19.04 14.46 3.67
CA ILE A 6 17.64 14.42 3.27
C ILE A 6 17.14 13.03 3.69
N VAL A 7 16.29 12.98 4.71
CA VAL A 7 15.62 11.75 5.13
C VAL A 7 14.25 11.75 4.46
N LEU A 8 14.07 10.92 3.44
CA LEU A 8 12.75 10.68 2.85
C LEU A 8 11.96 9.82 3.83
N ILE A 9 11.03 10.43 4.56
CA ILE A 9 10.08 9.71 5.42
C ILE A 9 8.82 9.51 4.60
N VAL A 10 8.64 8.29 4.07
CA VAL A 10 7.37 7.85 3.53
C VAL A 10 6.44 7.57 4.71
N VAL A 11 5.49 8.48 4.96
CA VAL A 11 4.39 8.22 5.89
C VAL A 11 3.33 7.43 5.14
N VAL A 12 3.35 6.10 5.27
CA VAL A 12 2.22 5.27 4.88
C VAL A 12 1.12 5.51 5.91
N CYS A 13 0.16 6.36 5.58
CA CYS A 13 -1.08 6.48 6.34
C CYS A 13 -1.89 5.19 6.15
N ALA A 14 -1.61 4.18 6.96
CA ALA A 14 -2.61 3.18 7.28
C ALA A 14 -3.71 3.91 8.05
N ALA A 15 -4.82 4.24 7.39
CA ALA A 15 -6.01 4.71 8.07
C ALA A 15 -6.59 3.55 8.90
N ALA A 16 -5.97 3.28 10.05
CA ALA A 16 -6.59 2.54 11.12
C ALA A 16 -7.75 3.41 11.64
N ALA A 17 -8.95 3.12 11.15
CA ALA A 17 -10.16 3.64 11.75
C ALA A 17 -10.28 3.05 13.17
N VAL A 18 -9.77 3.77 14.17
CA VAL A 18 -10.16 3.59 15.56
C VAL A 18 -10.39 4.96 16.17
N GLY A 19 -11.66 5.25 16.45
CA GLY A 19 -12.07 6.44 17.15
C GLY A 19 -11.45 6.51 18.55
N ALA A 20 -10.80 7.63 18.85
CA ALA A 20 -10.56 8.07 20.20
C ALA A 20 -11.49 9.27 20.47
N VAL A 21 -12.69 8.99 20.98
CA VAL A 21 -13.48 10.01 21.68
C VAL A 21 -12.81 10.23 23.03
N ALA A 22 -12.02 11.31 23.15
CA ALA A 22 -11.55 11.76 24.46
C ALA A 22 -12.75 12.29 25.25
N THR A 23 -13.26 11.49 26.18
CA THR A 23 -14.24 11.96 27.17
C THR A 23 -13.51 12.81 28.20
N PHE A 24 -13.66 14.14 28.13
CA PHE A 24 -13.32 15.02 29.23
C PHE A 24 -14.43 14.96 30.29
N LEU A 25 -14.14 14.37 31.44
CA LEU A 25 -14.93 14.51 32.66
C LEU A 25 -14.72 15.93 33.21
N LEU A 26 -15.60 16.85 32.84
CA LEU A 26 -15.80 18.12 33.55
C LEU A 26 -17.00 17.97 34.48
N ALA A 27 -16.73 17.92 35.78
CA ALA A 27 -17.75 18.02 36.80
C ALA A 27 -18.33 19.45 36.79
N GLY A 28 -19.55 19.59 36.27
CA GLY A 28 -20.33 20.83 36.30
C GLY A 28 -21.77 20.51 36.69
N ARG A 29 -22.31 21.26 37.66
CA ARG A 29 -23.65 21.10 38.22
C ARG A 29 -24.73 21.20 37.14
N ALA A 30 -25.72 20.31 37.21
CA ALA A 30 -26.91 20.32 36.36
C ALA A 30 -27.87 21.45 36.78
N GLU A 31 -28.25 22.30 35.83
CA GLU A 31 -29.48 23.08 35.87
C GLU A 31 -30.35 22.69 34.67
N GLN A 32 -31.63 22.42 34.94
CA GLN A 32 -32.66 22.07 33.96
C GLN A 32 -32.94 23.24 33.00
N ALA A 33 -33.16 22.93 31.73
CA ALA A 33 -33.83 23.83 30.80
C ALA A 33 -34.90 23.09 30.01
N ASP A 34 -36.09 23.68 30.05
CA ASP A 34 -37.38 23.23 29.54
C ASP A 34 -37.45 23.11 28.02
N SER A 35 -38.43 22.32 27.59
CA SER A 35 -38.84 22.10 26.20
C SER A 35 -39.29 23.38 25.50
N LEU A 36 -38.88 23.58 24.24
CA LEU A 36 -39.67 24.30 23.23
C LEU A 36 -39.36 23.71 21.85
N ALA A 37 -40.35 23.04 21.26
CA ALA A 37 -40.32 22.57 19.89
C ALA A 37 -40.64 23.75 18.96
N THR A 38 -39.73 24.02 18.01
CA THR A 38 -40.01 24.91 16.87
C THR A 38 -39.72 24.12 15.60
N GLN A 39 -40.73 23.93 14.76
CA GLN A 39 -40.60 23.34 13.43
C GLN A 39 -39.76 24.29 12.56
N ALA A 40 -38.54 23.87 12.22
CA ALA A 40 -37.75 24.47 11.15
C ALA A 40 -37.91 23.63 9.89
N THR A 41 -38.41 24.24 8.83
CA THR A 41 -38.39 23.71 7.47
C THR A 41 -36.94 23.53 7.03
N LEU A 42 -36.57 22.31 6.65
CA LEU A 42 -35.25 21.99 6.11
C LEU A 42 -35.24 22.35 4.63
N ASP A 43 -34.71 23.52 4.28
CA ASP A 43 -34.15 23.74 2.95
C ASP A 43 -32.78 23.04 2.93
N GLU A 44 -32.56 22.13 1.99
CA GLU A 44 -31.26 21.47 1.84
C GLU A 44 -30.20 22.49 1.41
N PRO A 45 -29.12 22.71 2.19
CA PRO A 45 -28.00 23.49 1.71
C PRO A 45 -27.27 22.67 0.65
N GLU A 46 -27.13 23.24 -0.54
CA GLU A 46 -26.21 22.76 -1.57
C GLU A 46 -24.80 22.69 -0.94
N LEU A 47 -24.36 21.46 -0.62
CA LEU A 47 -23.03 21.17 -0.10
C LEU A 47 -22.02 21.45 -1.21
N ALA A 48 -21.54 22.69 -1.27
CA ALA A 48 -20.37 23.04 -2.06
C ALA A 48 -19.22 22.14 -1.60
N LEU A 49 -18.66 21.37 -2.55
CA LEU A 49 -17.42 20.64 -2.34
C LEU A 49 -16.36 21.63 -1.82
N PRO A 50 -15.58 21.29 -0.77
CA PRO A 50 -14.51 22.15 -0.33
C PRO A 50 -13.57 22.41 -1.51
N THR A 51 -13.43 23.67 -1.88
CA THR A 51 -12.40 24.10 -2.82
C THR A 51 -11.04 23.73 -2.23
N GLU A 52 -10.18 23.11 -3.03
CA GLU A 52 -8.81 22.81 -2.63
C GLU A 52 -8.15 24.06 -2.04
N PRO A 53 -7.36 23.94 -0.95
CA PRO A 53 -6.60 25.06 -0.43
C PRO A 53 -5.55 25.45 -1.47
N SER A 54 -5.89 26.45 -2.28
CA SER A 54 -4.96 27.20 -3.11
C SER A 54 -3.88 27.81 -2.21
N GLY A 55 -2.65 27.34 -2.37
CA GLY A 55 -1.44 27.99 -1.88
C GLY A 55 -1.16 27.79 -0.39
N ALA A 56 -0.76 26.58 0.00
CA ALA A 56 0.11 26.43 1.16
C ALA A 56 1.51 26.94 0.79
N SER A 57 1.75 28.24 1.00
CA SER A 57 3.10 28.81 0.92
C SER A 57 3.98 28.10 1.94
N ALA A 58 5.09 27.51 1.47
CA ALA A 58 6.11 26.88 2.30
C ALA A 58 6.63 27.89 3.33
N ALA A 59 6.09 27.82 4.55
CA ALA A 59 6.56 28.63 5.66
C ALA A 59 7.99 28.21 5.98
N LYS A 60 8.97 29.11 5.79
CA LYS A 60 10.35 28.91 6.25
C LYS A 60 10.33 28.57 7.74
N VAL A 61 10.76 27.35 8.06
CA VAL A 61 10.83 26.82 9.42
C VAL A 61 11.63 27.78 10.30
N SER A 62 10.94 28.40 11.26
CA SER A 62 11.59 29.09 12.37
C SER A 62 12.14 28.04 13.34
N ASN A 63 13.38 28.21 13.77
CA ASN A 63 14.14 27.21 14.52
C ASN A 63 13.52 26.99 15.93
N THR A 64 12.63 26.00 16.06
CA THR A 64 11.88 25.68 17.29
C THR A 64 12.66 24.86 18.31
N GLY A 65 13.96 24.63 18.12
CA GLY A 65 14.76 23.81 19.03
C GLY A 65 14.43 22.31 19.01
N CYS A 66 13.49 21.87 18.17
CA CYS A 66 13.28 20.46 17.89
C CYS A 66 14.39 19.98 16.93
N PRO A 67 15.15 18.93 17.29
CA PRO A 67 16.28 18.46 16.48
C PRO A 67 15.85 17.80 15.16
N ILE A 68 14.60 17.34 15.06
CA ILE A 68 14.02 16.78 13.84
C ILE A 68 12.99 17.78 13.31
N GLN A 69 13.19 18.22 12.07
CA GLN A 69 12.29 19.12 11.35
C GLN A 69 11.86 18.41 10.07
N LEU A 70 10.56 18.34 9.83
CA LEU A 70 10.03 17.92 8.54
C LEU A 70 9.82 19.18 7.71
N VAL A 71 10.32 19.15 6.49
CA VAL A 71 10.17 20.23 5.51
C VAL A 71 9.59 19.64 4.24
N ASP A 72 8.66 20.37 3.64
CA ASP A 72 8.23 20.09 2.28
C ASP A 72 9.36 20.46 1.33
N VAL A 73 9.68 19.55 0.39
CA VAL A 73 10.76 19.70 -0.59
C VAL A 73 10.29 19.34 -2.00
N ILE A 74 8.98 19.24 -2.25
CA ILE A 74 8.47 18.70 -3.51
C ILE A 74 8.95 19.52 -4.71
N GLU A 75 8.94 20.85 -4.62
CA GLU A 75 9.43 21.75 -5.67
C GLU A 75 10.92 21.54 -5.98
N GLU A 76 11.74 21.32 -4.93
CA GLU A 76 13.17 21.08 -5.08
C GLU A 76 13.50 19.70 -5.65
N THR A 77 12.65 18.70 -5.41
CA THR A 77 12.87 17.33 -5.92
C THR A 77 12.61 17.20 -7.41
N GLY A 78 11.70 18.02 -7.96
CA GLY A 78 11.22 17.90 -9.34
C GLY A 78 10.22 16.77 -9.57
N ILE A 79 9.78 16.06 -8.53
CA ILE A 79 8.71 15.07 -8.60
C ILE A 79 7.36 15.79 -8.69
N ASP A 80 6.53 15.42 -9.67
CA ASP A 80 5.17 15.94 -9.86
C ASP A 80 4.08 14.85 -9.78
N PHE A 81 4.42 13.69 -9.22
CA PHE A 81 3.49 12.57 -9.04
C PHE A 81 2.28 12.97 -8.17
N VAL A 82 1.08 12.64 -8.67
CA VAL A 82 -0.17 12.72 -7.92
C VAL A 82 -0.80 11.34 -7.89
N ASN A 83 -1.01 10.83 -6.68
CA ASN A 83 -1.72 9.58 -6.46
C ASN A 83 -3.19 9.72 -6.90
N PHE A 84 -3.63 8.80 -7.75
CA PHE A 84 -5.03 8.62 -8.11
C PHE A 84 -5.59 7.43 -7.34
N SER A 85 -6.48 7.70 -6.39
CA SER A 85 -7.05 6.65 -5.53
C SER A 85 -8.12 5.78 -6.19
N GLY A 86 -8.58 6.10 -7.40
CA GLY A 86 -9.70 5.40 -8.04
C GLY A 86 -11.07 5.66 -7.38
N MET A 87 -11.14 6.67 -6.50
CA MET A 87 -12.34 7.00 -5.74
C MET A 87 -13.52 7.39 -6.64
N SER A 88 -14.70 6.83 -6.33
CA SER A 88 -15.95 7.15 -7.04
C SER A 88 -17.15 7.25 -6.08
N PRO A 89 -18.28 7.82 -6.54
CA PRO A 89 -19.53 7.82 -5.78
C PRO A 89 -20.05 6.41 -5.43
N GLU A 90 -19.65 5.37 -6.19
CA GLU A 90 -20.05 3.98 -5.95
C GLU A 90 -19.30 3.33 -4.77
N LYS A 91 -18.26 3.98 -4.22
CA LYS A 91 -17.48 3.48 -3.07
C LYS A 91 -16.99 2.05 -3.27
N LEU A 92 -16.38 1.81 -4.44
CA LEU A 92 -15.76 0.53 -4.77
C LEU A 92 -14.62 0.26 -3.79
N TYR A 93 -14.67 -0.87 -3.10
CA TYR A 93 -13.86 -1.04 -1.89
C TYR A 93 -12.34 -0.96 -2.10
N PRO A 94 -11.76 -1.50 -3.18
CA PRO A 94 -10.33 -1.34 -3.42
C PRO A 94 -9.86 0.12 -3.43
N SER A 95 -10.71 1.08 -3.83
CA SER A 95 -10.37 2.51 -3.81
C SER A 95 -10.26 3.12 -2.41
N ALA A 96 -10.69 2.41 -1.36
CA ALA A 96 -10.46 2.81 0.03
C ALA A 96 -9.01 2.56 0.47
N ASN A 97 -8.39 1.54 -0.13
CA ASN A 97 -7.01 1.17 0.14
C ASN A 97 -6.17 1.89 -0.90
N ASN A 98 -5.31 2.80 -0.44
CA ASN A 98 -4.50 3.57 -1.37
C ASN A 98 -3.33 2.71 -1.94
N THR A 99 -2.53 3.31 -2.80
CA THR A 99 -1.41 2.68 -3.47
C THR A 99 -0.15 2.72 -2.59
N GLY A 100 0.91 2.05 -3.03
CA GLY A 100 2.20 2.00 -2.35
C GLY A 100 3.29 2.84 -3.01
N VAL A 101 4.43 2.90 -2.34
CA VAL A 101 5.70 3.40 -2.88
C VAL A 101 6.81 2.39 -2.57
N ALA A 102 7.73 2.21 -3.50
CA ALA A 102 8.95 1.44 -3.31
C ALA A 102 10.18 2.34 -3.50
N LEU A 103 11.21 2.03 -2.72
CA LEU A 103 12.54 2.60 -2.86
C LEU A 103 13.47 1.52 -3.39
N ILE A 104 14.21 1.82 -4.45
CA ILE A 104 15.03 0.85 -5.18
C ILE A 104 16.25 1.56 -5.73
N ASP A 105 17.44 0.98 -5.60
CA ASP A 105 18.66 1.43 -6.31
C ASP A 105 18.77 0.59 -7.57
N TYR A 106 18.06 0.98 -8.65
CA TYR A 106 17.87 0.07 -9.79
C TYR A 106 19.05 0.05 -10.75
N ASP A 107 19.92 1.07 -10.70
CA ASP A 107 21.08 1.20 -11.57
C ASP A 107 22.43 1.05 -10.83
N GLN A 108 22.39 0.69 -9.55
CA GLN A 108 23.53 0.46 -8.67
C GLN A 108 24.43 1.70 -8.50
N ASP A 109 23.86 2.89 -8.56
CA ASP A 109 24.59 4.13 -8.34
C ASP A 109 24.67 4.54 -6.86
N ASN A 110 24.10 3.71 -5.96
CA ASN A 110 24.03 3.92 -4.51
C ASN A 110 23.17 5.12 -4.12
N HIS A 111 22.21 5.48 -4.98
CA HIS A 111 21.10 6.37 -4.69
C HIS A 111 19.78 5.59 -4.79
N LEU A 112 18.85 5.86 -3.86
CA LEU A 112 17.53 5.25 -3.92
C LEU A 112 16.64 6.04 -4.88
N ASP A 113 16.10 5.34 -5.85
CA ASP A 113 15.07 5.76 -6.78
C ASP A 113 13.69 5.48 -6.21
N VAL A 114 12.66 6.12 -6.76
CA VAL A 114 11.31 6.08 -6.21
C VAL A 114 10.33 5.56 -7.25
N PHE A 115 9.70 4.43 -6.95
CA PHE A 115 8.61 3.86 -7.74
C PHE A 115 7.27 4.08 -7.03
N PHE A 116 6.37 4.82 -7.67
CA PHE A 116 5.04 5.09 -7.17
C PHE A 116 4.01 4.18 -7.83
N GLY A 117 3.28 3.44 -6.99
CA GLY A 117 2.05 2.79 -7.40
C GLY A 117 0.96 3.82 -7.68
N ASN A 118 0.06 3.50 -8.61
CA ASN A 118 -1.13 4.29 -8.89
C ASN A 118 -2.40 3.45 -8.82
N GLY A 119 -3.55 4.10 -8.68
CA GLY A 119 -4.86 3.44 -8.67
C GLY A 119 -5.57 3.58 -10.01
N GLU A 120 -6.71 2.93 -10.11
CA GLU A 120 -7.56 2.93 -11.30
C GLU A 120 -9.01 3.17 -10.89
N LEU A 121 -9.77 3.86 -11.73
CA LEU A 121 -11.21 3.91 -11.58
C LEU A 121 -11.81 2.61 -12.12
N LEU A 122 -12.06 1.66 -11.23
CA LEU A 122 -12.56 0.30 -11.53
C LEU A 122 -13.93 0.23 -12.23
N LEU A 123 -14.57 1.37 -12.53
CA LEU A 123 -15.80 1.40 -13.32
C LEU A 123 -15.46 1.35 -14.82
N PRO A 124 -16.32 0.73 -15.67
CA PRO A 124 -16.07 0.67 -17.10
C PRO A 124 -15.83 2.04 -17.74
N GLY A 125 -14.74 2.16 -18.51
CA GLY A 125 -14.34 3.42 -19.16
C GLY A 125 -13.77 4.46 -18.21
N GLY A 126 -13.34 4.04 -17.02
CA GLY A 126 -12.73 4.90 -16.02
C GLY A 126 -11.32 5.35 -16.37
N GLU A 127 -10.83 6.33 -15.59
CA GLU A 127 -9.46 6.80 -15.66
C GLU A 127 -8.49 5.76 -15.08
N ASP A 128 -7.38 5.53 -15.77
CA ASP A 128 -6.36 4.55 -15.41
C ASP A 128 -4.97 5.20 -15.59
N PRO A 129 -4.60 6.15 -14.70
CA PRO A 129 -3.31 6.79 -14.77
C PRO A 129 -2.22 5.76 -14.38
N PRO A 130 -1.12 5.70 -15.13
CA PRO A 130 -0.10 4.68 -14.87
C PRO A 130 0.68 4.96 -13.59
N THR A 131 1.43 3.97 -13.14
CA THR A 131 2.54 4.11 -12.19
C THR A 131 3.58 5.11 -12.67
N GLN A 132 4.41 5.61 -11.77
CA GLN A 132 5.54 6.48 -12.12
C GLN A 132 6.84 6.00 -11.49
N PHE A 133 7.94 6.12 -12.23
CA PHE A 133 9.28 5.79 -11.75
C PHE A 133 10.22 6.98 -11.91
N TRP A 134 10.93 7.29 -10.83
CA TRP A 134 11.75 8.49 -10.68
C TRP A 134 13.15 8.12 -10.22
N ARG A 135 14.13 8.34 -11.08
CA ARG A 135 15.54 8.07 -10.78
C ARG A 135 16.14 9.25 -10.01
N SER A 136 16.88 8.97 -8.95
CA SER A 136 17.62 9.97 -8.19
C SER A 136 18.81 10.49 -8.98
N LEU A 137 19.08 11.79 -8.89
CA LEU A 137 20.30 12.41 -9.42
C LEU A 137 21.40 12.55 -8.35
N GLY A 138 21.18 11.98 -7.15
CA GLY A 138 22.12 11.99 -6.02
C GLY A 138 22.19 13.31 -5.24
N ASP A 139 21.57 14.38 -5.73
CA ASP A 139 21.53 15.71 -5.12
C ASP A 139 20.16 16.09 -4.52
N GLY A 140 19.24 15.12 -4.43
CA GLY A 140 17.86 15.30 -3.98
C GLY A 140 16.88 15.62 -5.11
N ARG A 141 17.34 15.80 -6.34
CA ARG A 141 16.50 15.90 -7.54
C ARG A 141 16.27 14.54 -8.17
N PHE A 142 15.18 14.44 -8.91
CA PHE A 142 14.79 13.22 -9.60
C PHE A 142 14.46 13.46 -11.08
N GLU A 143 14.67 12.46 -11.91
CA GLU A 143 14.26 12.42 -13.31
C GLU A 143 13.19 11.33 -13.52
N ASN A 144 12.12 11.67 -14.24
CA ASN A 144 11.08 10.69 -14.57
C ASN A 144 11.62 9.72 -15.64
N VAL A 145 11.72 8.45 -15.28
CA VAL A 145 12.20 7.35 -16.14
C VAL A 145 11.12 6.30 -16.39
N THR A 146 9.85 6.63 -16.15
CA THR A 146 8.70 5.70 -16.25
C THR A 146 8.64 5.00 -17.62
N GLU A 147 8.67 5.77 -18.71
CA GLU A 147 8.62 5.25 -20.08
C GLU A 147 9.90 4.48 -20.46
N PRO A 148 11.11 5.05 -20.34
CA PRO A 148 12.33 4.36 -20.76
C PRO A 148 12.65 3.11 -19.92
N SER A 149 12.23 3.05 -18.66
CA SER A 149 12.42 1.86 -17.82
C SER A 149 11.46 0.71 -18.14
N GLY A 150 10.38 0.97 -18.89
CA GLY A 150 9.32 -0.03 -19.10
C GLY A 150 8.38 -0.21 -17.89
N LEU A 151 8.47 0.65 -16.87
CA LEU A 151 7.62 0.62 -15.68
C LEU A 151 6.39 1.54 -15.78
N LYS A 152 5.92 1.81 -17.01
CA LYS A 152 4.61 2.42 -17.25
C LYS A 152 3.51 1.36 -17.13
N ILE A 153 3.16 1.04 -15.90
CA ILE A 153 2.22 -0.01 -15.56
C ILE A 153 0.84 0.61 -15.33
N HIS A 154 -0.17 0.01 -15.95
CA HIS A 154 -1.58 0.40 -15.84
C HIS A 154 -2.34 -0.55 -14.92
N GLY A 155 -3.40 -0.07 -14.27
CA GLY A 155 -4.23 -0.82 -13.34
C GLY A 155 -3.96 -0.51 -11.87
N PHE A 156 -4.85 -1.00 -11.00
CA PHE A 156 -4.85 -0.65 -9.58
C PHE A 156 -3.75 -1.39 -8.79
N THR A 157 -2.75 -0.64 -8.33
CA THR A 157 -1.64 -1.15 -7.50
C THR A 157 -1.83 -0.89 -6.00
N PHE A 158 -1.25 -1.75 -5.17
CA PHE A 158 -1.21 -1.62 -3.70
C PHE A 158 0.24 -1.71 -3.24
N GLY A 159 0.61 -2.78 -2.55
CA GLY A 159 1.96 -3.00 -2.03
C GLY A 159 2.98 -3.24 -3.12
N LEU A 160 4.20 -2.80 -2.85
CA LEU A 160 5.33 -2.92 -3.75
C LEU A 160 6.47 -3.59 -2.97
N GLY A 161 7.01 -4.68 -3.52
CA GLY A 161 8.14 -5.41 -2.95
C GLY A 161 9.37 -5.24 -3.82
N VAL A 162 10.54 -5.06 -3.21
CA VAL A 162 11.83 -4.96 -3.90
C VAL A 162 12.75 -6.07 -3.40
N GLY A 163 13.38 -6.79 -4.32
CA GLY A 163 14.31 -7.88 -4.02
C GLY A 163 14.97 -8.44 -5.27
N ASP A 164 16.24 -8.83 -5.17
CA ASP A 164 16.98 -9.52 -6.24
C ASP A 164 16.62 -11.02 -6.20
N TYR A 165 15.53 -11.40 -6.90
CA TYR A 165 14.97 -12.75 -6.74
C TYR A 165 15.78 -13.82 -7.46
N ASN A 166 16.56 -13.43 -8.48
CA ASN A 166 17.33 -14.32 -9.32
C ASN A 166 18.83 -14.28 -9.02
N ASN A 167 19.26 -13.51 -8.01
CA ASN A 167 20.63 -13.31 -7.59
C ASN A 167 21.54 -12.81 -8.72
N ASP A 168 21.03 -11.94 -9.60
CA ASP A 168 21.82 -11.34 -10.69
C ASP A 168 22.51 -10.03 -10.29
N GLY A 169 22.25 -9.56 -9.07
CA GLY A 169 22.80 -8.36 -8.47
C GLY A 169 21.93 -7.12 -8.64
N PHE A 170 20.88 -7.17 -9.47
CA PHE A 170 19.98 -6.05 -9.68
C PHE A 170 18.67 -6.27 -8.91
N PRO A 171 18.21 -5.28 -8.13
CA PRO A 171 16.93 -5.44 -7.44
C PRO A 171 15.78 -5.45 -8.45
N ASP A 172 14.86 -6.38 -8.26
CA ASP A 172 13.63 -6.53 -9.03
C ASP A 172 12.43 -5.98 -8.25
N LEU A 173 11.27 -5.90 -8.92
CA LEU A 173 10.06 -5.32 -8.36
C LEU A 173 8.87 -6.28 -8.49
N TYR A 174 8.22 -6.58 -7.36
CA TYR A 174 6.92 -7.25 -7.34
C TYR A 174 5.82 -6.22 -7.03
N VAL A 175 4.79 -6.19 -7.86
CA VAL A 175 3.68 -5.23 -7.79
C VAL A 175 2.42 -5.99 -7.38
N ALA A 176 2.02 -5.87 -6.11
CA ALA A 176 0.72 -6.34 -5.64
C ALA A 176 -0.37 -5.44 -6.22
N ARG A 177 -1.40 -6.07 -6.78
CA ARG A 177 -2.42 -5.39 -7.59
C ARG A 177 -3.80 -5.95 -7.31
N TYR A 178 -4.79 -5.34 -7.95
CA TYR A 178 -6.10 -5.92 -8.10
C TYR A 178 -6.17 -6.72 -9.42
N GLY A 179 -6.35 -8.04 -9.35
CA GLY A 179 -6.71 -8.86 -10.52
C GLY A 179 -5.57 -9.42 -11.36
N ASP A 180 -4.36 -8.88 -11.26
CA ASP A 180 -3.20 -9.32 -12.05
C ASP A 180 -1.86 -8.94 -11.40
N TYR A 181 -1.33 -9.79 -10.52
CA TYR A 181 -0.05 -9.47 -9.85
C TYR A 181 1.11 -9.55 -10.85
N ILE A 182 2.10 -8.67 -10.71
CA ILE A 182 3.19 -8.56 -11.68
C ILE A 182 4.54 -8.67 -10.99
N MET A 183 5.44 -9.45 -11.59
CA MET A 183 6.87 -9.47 -11.27
C MET A 183 7.66 -8.85 -12.42
N MET A 184 8.36 -7.76 -12.14
CA MET A 184 9.19 -7.02 -13.09
C MET A 184 10.66 -7.29 -12.79
N ARG A 185 11.34 -8.00 -13.70
CA ARG A 185 12.79 -8.23 -13.61
C ARG A 185 13.55 -7.01 -14.10
N ASN A 186 14.52 -6.52 -13.34
CA ASN A 186 15.49 -5.53 -13.78
C ASN A 186 16.52 -6.18 -14.71
N ASN A 187 16.69 -5.66 -15.91
CA ASN A 187 17.61 -6.25 -16.89
C ASN A 187 19.06 -5.77 -16.73
N GLY A 188 19.34 -4.89 -15.76
CA GLY A 188 20.66 -4.32 -15.50
C GLY A 188 21.12 -3.27 -16.52
N ASP A 189 20.25 -2.89 -17.45
CA ASP A 189 20.48 -1.84 -18.45
C ASP A 189 19.55 -0.62 -18.26
N GLY A 190 18.89 -0.57 -17.09
CA GLY A 190 17.91 0.45 -16.72
C GLY A 190 16.49 0.17 -17.22
N THR A 191 16.24 -1.00 -17.80
CA THR A 191 14.90 -1.45 -18.20
C THR A 191 14.40 -2.61 -17.36
N PHE A 192 13.08 -2.78 -17.33
CA PHE A 192 12.41 -3.88 -16.67
C PHE A 192 11.63 -4.74 -17.67
N SER A 193 11.45 -6.03 -17.34
CA SER A 193 10.64 -6.97 -18.11
C SER A 193 9.67 -7.72 -17.23
N ASP A 194 8.42 -7.84 -17.67
CA ASP A 194 7.43 -8.68 -16.99
C ASP A 194 7.82 -10.15 -17.14
N VAL A 195 8.12 -10.78 -16.00
CA VAL A 195 8.51 -12.19 -15.88
C VAL A 195 7.48 -12.99 -15.07
N THR A 196 6.29 -12.44 -14.83
CA THR A 196 5.27 -13.01 -13.92
C THR A 196 4.95 -14.47 -14.22
N ALA A 197 4.71 -14.77 -15.49
CA ALA A 197 4.38 -16.13 -15.94
C ALA A 197 5.59 -17.07 -15.87
N GLU A 198 6.79 -16.54 -16.14
CA GLU A 198 8.05 -17.29 -16.13
C GLU A 198 8.43 -17.68 -14.69
N ALA A 199 8.28 -16.73 -13.76
CA ALA A 199 8.55 -16.88 -12.34
C ALA A 199 7.44 -17.68 -11.60
N ALA A 200 6.26 -17.85 -12.20
CA ALA A 200 5.11 -18.56 -11.63
C ALA A 200 4.55 -17.94 -10.33
N VAL A 201 4.44 -16.60 -10.31
CA VAL A 201 4.03 -15.81 -9.13
C VAL A 201 2.80 -14.92 -9.38
N GLY A 202 2.09 -15.14 -10.48
CA GLY A 202 0.83 -14.43 -10.78
C GLY A 202 -0.36 -15.00 -10.01
N ASP A 203 -1.29 -14.12 -9.63
CA ASP A 203 -2.57 -14.43 -9.00
C ASP A 203 -3.56 -13.29 -9.31
N ASP A 204 -4.86 -13.55 -9.20
CA ASP A 204 -5.94 -12.68 -9.69
C ASP A 204 -6.88 -12.16 -8.59
N HIS A 205 -6.53 -12.34 -7.32
CA HIS A 205 -7.31 -11.77 -6.21
C HIS A 205 -6.98 -10.30 -5.98
N TRP A 206 -7.41 -9.74 -4.85
CA TRP A 206 -6.99 -8.42 -4.39
C TRP A 206 -5.83 -8.54 -3.38
N ALA A 207 -4.60 -8.20 -3.82
CA ALA A 207 -3.42 -8.16 -2.94
C ALA A 207 -3.22 -6.78 -2.31
N ASN A 208 -2.49 -6.73 -1.19
CA ASN A 208 -2.19 -5.48 -0.48
C ASN A 208 -0.71 -5.22 -0.20
N SER A 209 0.09 -6.23 0.14
CA SER A 209 1.46 -6.05 0.64
C SER A 209 2.33 -7.25 0.28
N VAL A 210 3.64 -7.00 0.26
CA VAL A 210 4.63 -7.91 -0.30
C VAL A 210 5.88 -7.86 0.57
N ALA A 211 6.48 -9.00 0.84
CA ALA A 211 7.80 -9.10 1.45
C ALA A 211 8.64 -10.14 0.70
N PHE A 212 9.83 -9.73 0.28
CA PHE A 212 10.91 -10.66 -0.04
C PHE A 212 11.67 -11.02 1.24
N LEU A 213 12.07 -12.27 1.36
CA LEU A 213 12.80 -12.81 2.50
C LEU A 213 13.53 -14.09 2.10
N ASP A 214 14.57 -14.48 2.82
CA ASP A 214 15.16 -15.82 2.73
C ASP A 214 14.75 -16.55 4.01
N TYR A 215 13.67 -17.34 3.95
CA TYR A 215 13.08 -17.91 5.18
C TYR A 215 13.80 -19.19 5.63
N ASP A 216 14.49 -19.88 4.72
CA ASP A 216 15.18 -21.14 5.01
C ASP A 216 16.71 -21.06 4.87
N TYR A 217 17.25 -19.85 4.68
CA TYR A 217 18.68 -19.54 4.65
C TYR A 217 19.43 -20.24 3.52
N ASP A 218 18.76 -20.51 2.40
CA ASP A 218 19.37 -21.14 1.23
C ASP A 218 20.05 -20.12 0.29
N GLY A 219 19.90 -18.82 0.59
CA GLY A 219 20.47 -17.71 -0.17
C GLY A 219 19.68 -17.35 -1.42
N VAL A 220 18.48 -17.92 -1.60
CA VAL A 220 17.52 -17.53 -2.64
C VAL A 220 16.38 -16.78 -1.98
N LEU A 221 15.97 -15.64 -2.55
CA LEU A 221 14.82 -14.93 -2.01
C LEU A 221 13.52 -15.68 -2.31
N ASP A 222 12.74 -15.83 -1.25
CA ASP A 222 11.35 -16.22 -1.21
C ASP A 222 10.44 -14.98 -1.22
N LEU A 223 9.15 -15.21 -1.41
CA LEU A 223 8.17 -14.14 -1.58
C LEU A 223 6.88 -14.43 -0.81
N TYR A 224 6.52 -13.54 0.09
CA TYR A 224 5.23 -13.55 0.79
C TYR A 224 4.33 -12.41 0.27
N VAL A 225 3.12 -12.74 -0.16
CA VAL A 225 2.14 -11.78 -0.67
C VAL A 225 0.87 -11.86 0.16
N THR A 226 0.42 -10.70 0.66
CA THR A 226 -0.85 -10.62 1.38
C THR A 226 -2.01 -10.41 0.42
N ASN A 227 -3.05 -11.21 0.59
CA ASN A 227 -4.34 -11.03 -0.06
C ASN A 227 -5.36 -10.47 0.94
N TYR A 228 -6.12 -9.47 0.48
CA TYR A 228 -7.25 -8.96 1.22
C TYR A 228 -8.49 -9.83 1.03
N GLY A 229 -8.75 -10.27 -0.20
CA GLY A 229 -9.94 -11.06 -0.51
C GLY A 229 -10.23 -11.23 -2.01
N ASP A 230 -11.29 -11.98 -2.29
CA ASP A 230 -11.90 -12.10 -3.63
C ASP A 230 -13.03 -11.08 -3.76
N TRP A 231 -12.68 -9.89 -4.23
CA TRP A 231 -13.63 -8.81 -4.52
C TRP A 231 -13.69 -8.59 -6.02
N ASN A 232 -14.88 -8.31 -6.56
CA ASN A 232 -15.01 -7.81 -7.94
C ASN A 232 -16.30 -6.99 -8.13
N LEU A 233 -16.42 -6.34 -9.29
CA LEU A 233 -17.61 -5.52 -9.61
C LEU A 233 -18.93 -6.32 -9.58
N GLN A 234 -18.91 -7.60 -9.95
CA GLN A 234 -20.11 -8.43 -9.89
C GLN A 234 -20.49 -8.70 -8.43
N TRP A 235 -19.51 -9.07 -7.60
CA TRP A 235 -19.69 -9.21 -6.17
C TRP A 235 -20.23 -7.92 -5.56
N HIS A 236 -19.62 -6.76 -5.85
CA HIS A 236 -20.06 -5.46 -5.32
C HIS A 236 -21.50 -5.14 -5.68
N ARG A 237 -21.92 -5.37 -6.93
CA ARG A 237 -23.31 -5.13 -7.38
C ARG A 237 -24.34 -5.99 -6.65
N ASN A 238 -23.94 -7.14 -6.14
CA ASN A 238 -24.82 -8.08 -5.44
C ASN A 238 -24.86 -7.86 -3.91
N HIS A 239 -24.09 -6.90 -3.38
CA HIS A 239 -23.99 -6.63 -1.94
C HIS A 239 -24.34 -5.18 -1.60
N VAL A 240 -25.09 -4.99 -0.52
CA VAL A 240 -25.46 -3.65 -0.03
C VAL A 240 -24.40 -3.15 0.93
N CYS A 241 -23.59 -2.20 0.47
CA CYS A 241 -22.55 -1.55 1.27
C CYS A 241 -23.05 -0.18 1.74
N GLY A 242 -23.75 -0.18 2.88
CA GLY A 242 -24.49 0.97 3.40
C GLY A 242 -25.28 0.67 4.68
N GLU A 243 -24.79 -0.25 5.51
CA GLU A 243 -25.47 -0.71 6.74
C GLU A 243 -26.92 -1.18 6.54
N GLY A 244 -27.18 -1.87 5.42
CA GLY A 244 -28.51 -2.37 5.07
C GLY A 244 -29.42 -1.35 4.40
N ASN A 245 -28.97 -0.11 4.19
CA ASN A 245 -29.67 0.89 3.41
C ASN A 245 -29.09 0.95 1.97
N PRO A 246 -29.84 0.54 0.94
CA PRO A 246 -29.35 0.55 -0.45
C PRO A 246 -29.17 1.96 -1.03
N PHE A 247 -29.71 2.99 -0.40
CA PHE A 247 -29.58 4.39 -0.82
C PHE A 247 -28.35 5.08 -0.24
N VAL A 248 -27.71 4.48 0.76
CA VAL A 248 -26.45 4.98 1.33
C VAL A 248 -25.31 4.20 0.71
N LYS A 249 -24.35 4.91 0.10
CA LYS A 249 -23.15 4.32 -0.47
C LYS A 249 -21.99 4.51 0.51
N LEU A 250 -21.56 3.42 1.12
CA LEU A 250 -20.35 3.33 1.93
C LEU A 250 -19.43 2.28 1.33
N PHE A 251 -18.16 2.32 1.73
CA PHE A 251 -17.32 1.15 1.55
C PHE A 251 -17.92 -0.04 2.29
N CYS A 252 -17.77 -1.21 1.68
CA CYS A 252 -18.23 -2.44 2.27
C CYS A 252 -17.51 -2.69 3.60
N THR A 253 -18.19 -3.34 4.55
CA THR A 253 -17.48 -3.82 5.74
C THR A 253 -16.47 -4.92 5.31
N PRO A 254 -15.25 -4.96 5.86
CA PRO A 254 -14.26 -6.00 5.57
C PRO A 254 -14.86 -7.41 5.66
N LYS A 255 -15.72 -7.64 6.65
CA LYS A 255 -16.28 -8.96 6.98
C LYS A 255 -17.08 -9.61 5.87
N ILE A 256 -17.65 -8.83 4.95
CA ILE A 256 -18.43 -9.40 3.84
C ILE A 256 -17.56 -9.74 2.64
N VAL A 257 -16.34 -9.17 2.54
CA VAL A 257 -15.41 -9.51 1.46
C VAL A 257 -14.99 -10.98 1.65
N PRO A 258 -15.16 -11.83 0.61
CA PRO A 258 -14.72 -13.21 0.64
C PRO A 258 -13.23 -13.30 0.93
N VAL A 259 -12.87 -14.15 1.90
CA VAL A 259 -11.48 -14.37 2.29
C VAL A 259 -10.81 -15.30 1.29
N VAL A 260 -9.56 -14.99 0.95
CA VAL A 260 -8.68 -15.87 0.20
C VAL A 260 -7.35 -16.01 0.93
N PRO A 261 -6.66 -17.16 0.81
CA PRO A 261 -5.36 -17.32 1.44
C PRO A 261 -4.36 -16.29 0.92
N ASN A 262 -3.45 -15.89 1.80
CA ASN A 262 -2.19 -15.28 1.39
C ASN A 262 -1.38 -16.27 0.52
N LEU A 263 -0.30 -15.78 -0.08
CA LEU A 263 0.60 -16.58 -0.89
C LEU A 263 1.98 -16.57 -0.23
N PHE A 264 2.62 -17.73 -0.19
CA PHE A 264 4.01 -17.85 0.23
C PHE A 264 4.73 -18.73 -0.78
N TYR A 265 5.62 -18.11 -1.53
CA TYR A 265 6.38 -18.67 -2.61
C TYR A 265 7.81 -18.94 -2.16
N ARG A 266 8.25 -20.20 -2.27
CA ARG A 266 9.65 -20.57 -2.13
C ARG A 266 10.39 -20.32 -3.45
N GLY A 267 11.53 -19.63 -3.41
CA GLY A 267 12.44 -19.48 -4.54
C GLY A 267 13.13 -20.81 -4.89
N LEU A 268 13.23 -21.13 -6.18
CA LEU A 268 13.83 -22.39 -6.65
C LEU A 268 15.29 -22.26 -7.12
N GLY A 269 15.83 -21.04 -7.10
CA GLY A 269 17.20 -20.72 -7.53
C GLY A 269 17.40 -20.66 -9.05
N ASP A 270 16.36 -20.91 -9.84
CA ASP A 270 16.37 -20.81 -11.31
C ASP A 270 15.48 -19.67 -11.84
N GLY A 271 15.16 -18.70 -10.98
CA GLY A 271 14.24 -17.60 -11.27
C GLY A 271 12.76 -17.96 -11.19
N ARG A 272 12.43 -19.19 -10.77
CA ARG A 272 11.04 -19.62 -10.56
C ARG A 272 10.73 -19.79 -9.09
N PHE A 273 9.44 -19.74 -8.81
CA PHE A 273 8.91 -19.94 -7.47
C PHE A 273 7.95 -21.13 -7.41
N LYS A 274 7.72 -21.62 -6.20
CA LYS A 274 6.67 -22.59 -5.88
C LYS A 274 5.85 -22.08 -4.70
N ASN A 275 4.53 -22.01 -4.85
CA ASN A 275 3.66 -21.70 -3.71
C ASN A 275 3.68 -22.87 -2.70
N VAL A 276 4.21 -22.60 -1.50
CA VAL A 276 4.41 -23.55 -0.41
C VAL A 276 3.55 -23.24 0.82
N ILE A 277 2.66 -22.23 0.78
CA ILE A 277 1.90 -21.80 1.98
C ILE A 277 1.12 -22.93 2.65
N LYS A 278 0.59 -23.87 1.85
CA LYS A 278 -0.11 -25.05 2.35
C LYS A 278 0.85 -26.09 2.95
N GLU A 279 2.02 -26.26 2.34
CA GLU A 279 3.05 -27.19 2.80
C GLU A 279 3.61 -26.76 4.16
N LEU A 280 3.77 -25.44 4.35
CA LEU A 280 4.18 -24.82 5.61
C LEU A 280 3.05 -24.76 6.66
N GLY A 281 1.81 -25.08 6.30
CA GLY A 281 0.67 -24.99 7.21
C GLY A 281 0.28 -23.57 7.62
N LEU A 282 0.67 -22.56 6.83
CA LEU A 282 0.47 -21.14 7.12
C LEU A 282 -0.84 -20.59 6.53
N GLN A 283 -1.66 -21.44 5.91
CA GLN A 283 -2.98 -21.03 5.44
C GLN A 283 -3.91 -20.69 6.60
N ARG A 284 -4.53 -19.53 6.51
CA ARG A 284 -5.44 -18.98 7.51
C ARG A 284 -6.81 -18.73 6.87
N PRO A 285 -7.92 -19.26 7.42
CA PRO A 285 -9.26 -19.00 6.88
C PRO A 285 -9.77 -17.59 7.22
N ASP A 286 -9.04 -16.87 8.07
CA ASP A 286 -9.31 -15.52 8.59
C ASP A 286 -8.37 -14.44 7.99
N SER A 287 -7.76 -14.69 6.83
CA SER A 287 -6.76 -13.80 6.20
C SER A 287 -7.36 -12.68 5.35
N ARG A 288 -7.81 -11.58 5.99
CA ARG A 288 -8.03 -10.29 5.29
C ARG A 288 -6.81 -9.41 5.48
N SER A 289 -5.71 -9.82 4.87
CA SER A 289 -4.39 -9.28 5.21
C SER A 289 -4.13 -7.94 4.51
N THR A 290 -3.56 -6.99 5.26
CA THR A 290 -3.31 -5.61 4.79
C THR A 290 -1.82 -5.29 4.70
N SER A 291 -1.01 -5.71 5.66
CA SER A 291 0.45 -5.56 5.57
C SER A 291 1.20 -6.79 6.07
N VAL A 292 2.42 -6.96 5.58
CA VAL A 292 3.39 -7.93 6.09
C VAL A 292 4.72 -7.24 6.37
N VAL A 293 5.41 -7.66 7.42
CA VAL A 293 6.82 -7.37 7.64
C VAL A 293 7.58 -8.69 7.88
N ALA A 294 8.72 -8.82 7.23
CA ALA A 294 9.67 -9.92 7.43
C ALA A 294 10.86 -9.38 8.25
N VAL A 295 11.02 -9.89 9.47
CA VAL A 295 12.05 -9.43 10.40
C VAL A 295 12.26 -10.48 11.48
N ASP A 296 13.46 -10.55 12.04
CA ASP A 296 13.73 -11.32 13.25
C ASP A 296 13.04 -10.64 14.45
N LEU A 297 11.86 -11.13 14.84
CA LEU A 297 11.04 -10.52 15.90
C LEU A 297 11.51 -10.91 17.30
N ASN A 298 12.09 -12.10 17.43
CA ASN A 298 12.45 -12.69 18.71
C ASN A 298 13.97 -12.62 19.01
N LEU A 299 14.77 -12.14 18.04
CA LEU A 299 16.22 -11.98 18.07
C LEU A 299 17.01 -13.30 18.11
N ASP A 300 16.49 -14.36 17.49
CA ASP A 300 17.16 -15.66 17.38
C ASP A 300 17.99 -15.82 16.09
N GLY A 301 17.95 -14.81 15.21
CA GLY A 301 18.64 -14.78 13.93
C GLY A 301 17.85 -15.39 12.79
N LEU A 302 16.63 -15.89 13.03
CA LEU A 302 15.69 -16.40 12.04
C LEU A 302 14.71 -15.30 11.58
N ILE A 303 14.38 -15.24 10.29
CA ILE A 303 13.39 -14.28 9.79
C ILE A 303 11.99 -14.78 10.12
N ASP A 304 11.23 -13.97 10.87
CA ASP A 304 9.83 -14.18 11.20
C ASP A 304 8.91 -13.34 10.30
N LEU A 305 7.61 -13.63 10.34
CA LEU A 305 6.58 -12.84 9.66
C LEU A 305 5.57 -12.28 10.66
N TYR A 306 5.28 -10.98 10.55
CA TYR A 306 4.12 -10.36 11.19
C TYR A 306 3.17 -9.81 10.13
N VAL A 307 1.93 -10.31 10.14
CA VAL A 307 0.90 -10.00 9.16
C VAL A 307 -0.28 -9.31 9.85
N THR A 308 -0.67 -8.14 9.37
CA THR A 308 -1.84 -7.42 9.88
C THR A 308 -3.09 -7.77 9.10
N ASN A 309 -4.24 -7.83 9.77
CA ASN A 309 -5.52 -8.15 9.16
C ASN A 309 -6.60 -7.12 9.51
N ASP A 310 -7.54 -6.94 8.59
CA ASP A 310 -8.67 -6.02 8.74
C ASP A 310 -9.87 -6.72 9.39
N LEU A 311 -10.26 -6.24 10.58
CA LEU A 311 -11.32 -6.79 11.45
C LEU A 311 -11.18 -8.30 11.81
N GLU A 312 -9.97 -8.85 11.66
CA GLU A 312 -9.59 -10.21 12.07
C GLU A 312 -8.28 -10.15 12.90
N PRO A 313 -7.93 -11.21 13.66
CA PRO A 313 -6.66 -11.24 14.40
C PRO A 313 -5.45 -11.11 13.48
N ASN A 314 -4.42 -10.37 13.91
CA ASN A 314 -3.11 -10.36 13.24
C ASN A 314 -2.43 -11.73 13.39
N PHE A 315 -1.58 -12.08 12.43
CA PHE A 315 -0.80 -13.33 12.46
C PHE A 315 0.66 -13.03 12.78
N THR A 316 1.25 -13.87 13.61
CA THR A 316 2.69 -13.88 13.87
C THR A 316 3.17 -15.30 13.60
N PHE A 317 4.07 -15.46 12.64
CA PHE A 317 4.69 -16.73 12.31
C PHE A 317 6.14 -16.63 12.75
N ILE A 318 6.49 -17.45 13.75
CA ILE A 318 7.86 -17.55 14.26
C ILE A 318 8.55 -18.70 13.54
N ASN A 319 9.67 -18.41 12.90
CA ASN A 319 10.49 -19.41 12.23
C ASN A 319 11.22 -20.24 13.28
N VAL A 320 11.21 -21.57 13.11
CA VAL A 320 11.82 -22.51 14.08
C VAL A 320 13.06 -23.23 13.50
N GLY A 321 13.53 -22.80 12.33
CA GLY A 321 14.80 -23.21 11.73
C GLY A 321 14.69 -24.34 10.70
N ASP A 322 13.49 -24.84 10.42
CA ASP A 322 13.20 -25.73 9.29
C ASP A 322 12.55 -25.00 8.10
N GLY A 323 12.43 -23.68 8.22
CA GLY A 323 11.72 -22.83 7.30
C GLY A 323 10.23 -22.72 7.66
#